data_AF-A0A3D2A6D8-F1
#
_entry.id   AF-A0A3D2A6D8-F1
#
_cell.length_a   1.000
_cell.length_b   1.000
_cell.length_c   1.000
_cell.angle_alpha   90.00
_cell.angle_beta   90.00
_cell.angle_gamma   90.00
#
_symmetry.space_group_name_H-M   'P 1'
#
loop_
_entity.id
_entity.type
_entity.pdbx_description
1 polymer ?
#
loop_
_entity_poly.entity_id
_entity_poly.type
_entity_poly.pdbx_seq_one_letter_code
_entity_poly.pdbx_strand_id
1 'polypeptide(L)'
;MGEGLMDIKDKLVAWGAWSRSDSNGLGYISPCLLMMRGNVAETCRAPRAHYISDDEAMLVGAAITALMADYEVLAEMVIRKYYRCWTAKEIAQHYLTDIEYPRLAHLDWEHKDKKQSDYRHVGLMLKQAERMIEQYLA
;
A
#
# COMPACT_ATOMS: atom_id res chain seq x y z
N MET A 1 -11.76 -17.57 -22.60
CA MET A 1 -12.46 -16.40 -22.03
C MET A 1 -12.99 -16.81 -20.67
N GLY A 2 -12.25 -16.47 -19.62
CA GLY A 2 -12.72 -16.46 -18.25
C GLY A 2 -12.10 -15.22 -17.65
N GLU A 3 -12.89 -14.18 -17.43
CA GLU A 3 -12.48 -13.06 -16.59
C GLU A 3 -12.31 -13.63 -15.19
N GLY A 4 -11.10 -14.08 -14.88
CA GLY A 4 -10.73 -14.44 -13.52
C GLY A 4 -10.76 -13.16 -12.72
N LEU A 5 -11.83 -12.94 -11.94
CA LEU A 5 -11.94 -11.87 -10.97
C LEU A 5 -10.63 -11.80 -10.19
N MET A 6 -9.86 -10.75 -10.44
CA MET A 6 -8.62 -10.49 -9.74
C MET A 6 -8.93 -10.31 -8.25
N ASP A 7 -8.24 -11.06 -7.39
CA ASP A 7 -8.37 -10.93 -5.94
C ASP A 7 -8.11 -9.47 -5.53
N ILE A 8 -8.81 -8.99 -4.50
CA ILE A 8 -8.69 -7.59 -4.05
C ILE A 8 -7.25 -7.24 -3.69
N LYS A 9 -6.47 -8.20 -3.18
CA LYS A 9 -5.05 -8.00 -2.91
C LYS A 9 -4.25 -7.75 -4.17
N ASP A 10 -4.51 -8.52 -5.23
CA ASP A 10 -3.83 -8.35 -6.50
C ASP A 10 -4.19 -7.00 -7.13
N LYS A 11 -5.47 -6.58 -7.03
CA LYS A 11 -5.92 -5.24 -7.44
C LYS A 11 -5.21 -4.13 -6.66
N LEU A 12 -5.09 -4.26 -5.35
CA LEU A 12 -4.40 -3.27 -4.51
C LEU A 12 -2.88 -3.23 -4.77
N VAL A 13 -2.25 -4.37 -5.04
CA VAL A 13 -0.84 -4.44 -5.46
C VAL A 13 -0.65 -3.73 -6.80
N ALA A 14 -1.54 -4.00 -7.76
CA ALA A 14 -1.51 -3.37 -9.09
C ALA A 14 -1.73 -1.86 -9.00
N TRP A 15 -2.76 -1.42 -8.27
CA TRP A 15 -3.05 -0.01 -8.01
C TRP A 15 -1.87 0.70 -7.35
N GLY A 16 -1.23 0.07 -6.35
CA GLY A 16 -0.07 0.63 -5.69
C GLY A 16 1.11 0.84 -6.65
N ALA A 17 1.35 -0.14 -7.54
CA ALA A 17 2.38 -0.02 -8.58
C ALA A 17 2.05 1.06 -9.60
N TRP A 18 0.80 1.11 -10.08
CA TRP A 18 0.29 2.13 -10.99
C TRP A 18 0.45 3.54 -10.39
N SER A 19 0.01 3.74 -9.15
CA SER A 19 0.07 5.02 -8.45
C SER A 19 1.50 5.53 -8.23
N ARG A 20 2.48 4.63 -8.08
CA ARG A 20 3.91 4.99 -8.02
C ARG A 20 4.52 5.23 -9.40
N SER A 21 3.96 4.63 -10.45
CA SER A 21 4.49 4.76 -11.80
C SER A 21 4.31 6.18 -12.36
N ASP A 22 3.27 6.88 -11.89
CA ASP A 22 2.96 8.26 -12.25
C ASP A 22 3.59 9.30 -11.30
N SER A 23 4.10 8.89 -10.13
CA SER A 23 4.66 9.82 -9.12
C SER A 23 5.95 10.52 -9.52
N ASN A 24 6.43 10.36 -10.75
CA ASN A 24 7.52 11.16 -11.28
C ASN A 24 7.09 12.55 -11.74
N GLY A 25 5.79 12.89 -11.86
CA GLY A 25 5.24 14.25 -11.94
C GLY A 25 5.86 15.24 -12.96
N LEU A 26 6.81 14.78 -13.77
CA LEU A 26 7.69 15.57 -14.63
C LEU A 26 7.59 15.11 -16.08
N GLY A 27 6.81 14.06 -16.38
CA GLY A 27 6.75 13.45 -17.72
C GLY A 27 8.12 12.95 -18.23
N TYR A 28 9.15 12.94 -17.38
CA TYR A 28 10.52 12.66 -17.77
C TYR A 28 10.95 11.28 -17.24
N ILE A 29 11.05 10.34 -18.17
CA ILE A 29 11.77 9.09 -17.97
C ILE A 29 13.22 9.38 -18.38
N SER A 30 14.14 9.37 -17.42
CA SER A 30 15.56 9.56 -17.74
C SER A 30 16.01 8.54 -18.80
N PRO A 31 16.80 8.94 -19.81
CA PRO A 31 17.42 8.02 -20.76
C PRO A 31 18.17 6.87 -20.07
N CYS A 32 18.78 7.13 -18.90
CA CYS A 32 19.38 6.08 -18.08
C CYS A 32 18.34 5.10 -17.53
N LEU A 33 17.16 5.58 -17.12
CA LEU A 33 16.05 4.72 -16.68
C LEU A 33 15.47 3.90 -17.83
N LEU A 34 15.40 4.44 -19.05
CA LEU A 34 15.03 3.71 -20.28
C LEU A 34 16.05 2.62 -20.63
N MET A 35 17.35 2.94 -20.61
CA MET A 35 18.42 1.97 -20.84
C MET A 35 18.45 0.89 -19.78
N MET A 36 18.20 1.24 -18.51
CA MET A 36 18.09 0.27 -17.42
C MET A 36 16.85 -0.62 -17.59
N ARG A 37 15.68 -0.11 -17.98
CA ARG A 37 14.50 -0.94 -18.24
C ARG A 37 14.70 -1.95 -19.38
N GLY A 38 15.51 -1.63 -20.38
CA GLY A 38 15.83 -2.53 -21.49
C GLY A 38 16.88 -3.61 -21.17
N ASN A 39 17.75 -3.37 -20.18
CA ASN A 39 18.95 -4.20 -19.91
C ASN A 39 19.04 -4.76 -18.49
N VAL A 40 18.25 -4.24 -17.55
CA VAL A 40 18.12 -4.81 -16.20
C VAL A 40 17.03 -5.87 -16.32
N ALA A 41 17.42 -7.14 -16.31
CA ALA A 41 16.51 -8.22 -15.98
C ALA A 41 15.75 -7.77 -14.74
N GLU A 42 14.44 -7.58 -14.87
CA GLU A 42 13.56 -7.04 -13.83
C GLU A 42 14.06 -7.52 -12.47
N THR A 43 14.66 -6.60 -11.71
CA THR A 43 15.19 -6.95 -10.39
C THR A 43 14.05 -7.65 -9.66
N CYS A 44 14.33 -8.83 -9.09
CA CYS A 44 13.42 -9.85 -8.58
C CYS A 44 12.41 -9.43 -7.48
N ARG A 45 11.90 -8.20 -7.53
CA ARG A 45 10.97 -7.53 -6.62
C ARG A 45 10.00 -6.59 -7.33
N ALA A 46 10.01 -6.47 -8.66
CA ALA A 46 8.80 -6.03 -9.34
C ALA A 46 7.80 -7.19 -9.16
N PRO A 47 6.70 -7.02 -8.39
CA PRO A 47 5.63 -8.00 -8.44
C PRO A 47 5.26 -8.14 -9.91
N ARG A 48 4.99 -9.37 -10.39
CA ARG A 48 4.42 -9.63 -11.71
C ARG A 48 3.52 -8.45 -12.04
N ALA A 49 3.83 -7.69 -13.08
CA ALA A 49 3.10 -6.47 -13.40
C ALA A 49 1.65 -6.89 -13.66
N HIS A 50 0.87 -6.84 -12.60
CA HIS A 50 -0.54 -7.08 -12.59
C HIS A 50 -1.10 -5.86 -13.33
N TYR A 51 -1.41 -6.06 -14.61
CA TYR A 51 -1.91 -5.01 -15.47
C TYR A 51 -3.28 -4.60 -14.94
N ILE A 52 -3.37 -3.38 -14.42
CA ILE A 52 -4.61 -2.70 -14.05
C ILE A 52 -4.79 -1.56 -15.04
N SER A 53 -6.00 -1.35 -15.54
CA SER A 53 -6.29 -0.19 -16.38
C SER A 53 -6.35 1.10 -15.55
N ASP A 54 -6.20 2.26 -16.19
CA ASP A 54 -6.33 3.55 -15.51
C ASP A 54 -7.73 3.68 -14.86
N ASP A 55 -8.79 3.27 -15.55
CA ASP A 55 -10.16 3.30 -15.02
C ASP A 55 -10.30 2.41 -13.77
N GLU A 56 -9.76 1.19 -13.81
CA GLU A 56 -9.77 0.28 -12.66
C GLU A 56 -8.94 0.84 -11.49
N ALA A 57 -7.79 1.42 -11.78
CA ALA A 57 -6.95 2.06 -10.77
C ALA A 57 -7.65 3.27 -10.13
N MET A 58 -8.37 4.06 -10.92
CA MET A 58 -9.17 5.18 -10.43
C MET A 58 -10.35 4.72 -9.56
N LEU A 59 -11.01 3.61 -9.92
CA LEU A 59 -12.06 3.02 -9.07
C LEU A 59 -11.50 2.53 -7.73
N VAL A 60 -10.35 1.86 -7.74
CA VAL A 60 -9.67 1.44 -6.50
C VAL A 60 -9.29 2.67 -5.65
N GLY A 61 -8.77 3.73 -6.27
CA GLY A 61 -8.45 4.99 -5.59
C GLY A 61 -9.69 5.65 -4.96
N ALA A 62 -10.82 5.65 -5.67
CA ALA A 62 -12.10 6.15 -5.16
C ALA A 62 -12.60 5.31 -3.97
N ALA A 63 -12.51 3.98 -4.04
CA ALA A 63 -12.88 3.08 -2.95
C ALA A 63 -12.01 3.28 -1.70
N ILE A 64 -10.69 3.50 -1.87
CA ILE A 64 -9.79 3.86 -0.75
C ILE A 64 -10.18 5.22 -0.15
N THR A 65 -10.57 6.18 -1.00
CA THR A 65 -11.02 7.51 -0.55
C THR A 65 -12.34 7.41 0.23
N ALA A 66 -13.27 6.55 -0.21
CA ALA A 66 -14.49 6.26 0.55
C ALA A 66 -14.16 5.61 1.91
N LEU A 67 -13.27 4.61 1.93
CA LEU A 67 -12.81 4.00 3.17
C LEU A 67 -12.15 5.03 4.10
N MET A 68 -11.40 6.00 3.56
CA MET A 68 -10.75 7.05 4.36
C MET A 68 -11.76 7.92 5.11
N ALA A 69 -12.91 8.21 4.50
CA ALA A 69 -13.94 9.06 5.11
C ALA A 69 -14.53 8.43 6.38
N ASP A 70 -14.70 7.10 6.39
CA ASP A 70 -15.34 6.37 7.49
C ASP A 70 -14.32 5.72 8.44
N TYR A 71 -13.17 5.31 7.91
CA TYR A 71 -12.17 4.46 8.58
C TYR A 71 -10.73 4.86 8.22
N GLU A 72 -10.36 6.09 8.57
CA GLU A 72 -9.04 6.70 8.28
C GLU A 72 -7.86 5.75 8.56
N VAL A 73 -7.83 5.11 9.73
CA VAL A 73 -6.74 4.21 10.12
C VAL A 73 -6.58 3.03 9.17
N LEU A 74 -7.70 2.43 8.73
CA LEU A 74 -7.65 1.30 7.80
C LEU A 74 -7.20 1.73 6.40
N ALA A 75 -7.66 2.88 5.91
CA ALA A 75 -7.24 3.43 4.63
C ALA A 75 -5.74 3.77 4.62
N GLU A 76 -5.24 4.43 5.68
CA GLU A 76 -3.83 4.76 5.84
C GLU A 76 -2.92 3.52 5.94
N MET A 77 -3.43 2.41 6.48
CA MET A 77 -2.72 1.11 6.45
C MET A 77 -2.64 0.54 5.04
N VAL A 78 -3.72 0.61 4.26
CA VAL A 78 -3.73 0.18 2.85
C VAL A 78 -2.74 1.01 2.04
N ILE A 79 -2.74 2.34 2.20
CA ILE A 79 -1.80 3.24 1.52
C ILE A 79 -0.35 2.89 1.89
N ARG A 80 -0.03 2.74 3.18
CA ARG A 80 1.33 2.34 3.59
C ARG A 80 1.72 0.98 3.04
N LYS A 81 0.81 0.01 3.06
CA LYS A 81 1.08 -1.35 2.61
C LYS A 81 1.30 -1.44 1.10
N TYR A 82 0.38 -0.89 0.32
CA TYR A 82 0.31 -1.13 -1.13
C TYR A 82 0.94 -0.01 -1.95
N TYR A 83 0.81 1.25 -1.53
CA TYR A 83 1.44 2.39 -2.21
C TYR A 83 2.87 2.65 -1.70
N ARG A 84 3.11 2.66 -0.39
CA ARG A 84 4.47 2.88 0.17
C ARG A 84 5.31 1.61 0.30
N CYS A 85 4.74 0.45 0.01
CA CYS A 85 5.40 -0.87 0.11
C CYS A 85 5.92 -1.22 1.52
N TRP A 86 5.34 -0.66 2.58
CA TRP A 86 5.75 -0.99 3.94
C TRP A 86 5.41 -2.44 4.29
N THR A 87 6.31 -3.08 5.04
CA THR A 87 6.07 -4.36 5.69
C THR A 87 5.10 -4.21 6.85
N ALA A 88 4.46 -5.31 7.26
CA ALA A 88 3.58 -5.28 8.44
C ALA A 88 4.33 -4.81 9.71
N LYS A 89 5.63 -5.13 9.81
CA LYS A 89 6.49 -4.69 10.90
C LYS A 89 6.71 -3.17 10.88
N GLU A 90 7.00 -2.60 9.71
CA GLU A 90 7.16 -1.14 9.57
C GLU A 90 5.86 -0.39 9.83
N ILE A 91 4.71 -0.91 9.38
CA ILE A 91 3.39 -0.33 9.70
C ILE A 91 3.13 -0.38 11.21
N ALA A 92 3.41 -1.52 11.86
CA ALA A 92 3.23 -1.65 13.29
C ALA A 92 4.12 -0.66 14.05
N GLN A 93 5.39 -0.57 13.66
CA GLN A 93 6.39 0.28 14.32
C GLN A 93 6.13 1.78 14.06
N HIS A 94 6.04 2.20 12.82
CA HIS A 94 6.08 3.63 12.46
C HIS A 94 4.71 4.28 12.27
N TYR A 95 3.63 3.53 12.43
CA TYR A 95 2.28 4.08 12.30
C TYR A 95 1.38 3.64 13.45
N LEU A 96 1.17 2.32 13.61
CA LEU A 96 0.20 1.83 14.59
C LEU A 96 0.65 2.10 16.03
N THR A 97 1.95 2.02 16.31
CA THR A 97 2.50 2.28 17.64
C THR A 97 2.20 3.70 18.12
N ASP A 98 2.33 4.70 17.25
CA ASP A 98 2.09 6.09 17.63
C ASP A 98 0.59 6.37 17.83
N ILE A 99 -0.28 5.63 17.13
CA ILE A 99 -1.74 5.70 17.31
C ILE A 99 -2.19 5.01 18.60
N GLU A 100 -1.68 3.81 18.88
CA GLU A 100 -2.02 3.04 20.08
C GLU A 100 -1.41 3.66 21.35
N TYR A 101 -0.21 4.25 21.24
CA TYR A 101 0.55 4.80 22.34
C TYR A 101 0.99 6.25 22.09
N PRO A 102 0.05 7.20 21.92
CA PRO A 102 0.37 8.57 21.53
C PRO A 102 1.26 9.29 22.55
N ARG A 103 1.12 8.94 23.85
CA ARG A 103 1.96 9.48 24.92
C ARG A 103 3.42 9.03 24.83
N LEU A 104 3.70 7.95 24.11
CA LEU A 104 5.03 7.36 23.95
C LEU A 104 5.62 7.65 22.56
N ALA A 105 4.90 8.35 21.68
CA ALA A 105 5.35 8.63 20.31
C ALA A 105 6.66 9.42 20.28
N HIS A 106 6.83 10.37 21.19
CA HIS A 106 8.03 11.20 21.32
C HIS A 106 9.27 10.47 21.86
N LEU A 107 9.11 9.26 22.40
CA LEU A 107 10.23 8.47 22.91
C LEU A 107 10.99 7.82 21.75
N ASP A 108 12.32 7.81 21.86
CA ASP A 108 13.19 7.09 20.95
C ASP A 108 12.95 5.57 21.00
N TRP A 109 13.27 4.88 19.92
CA TRP A 109 13.10 3.41 19.80
C TRP A 109 13.95 2.61 20.79
N GLU A 110 15.03 3.22 21.30
CA GLU A 110 15.92 2.62 22.31
C GLU A 110 15.45 2.88 23.74
N HIS A 111 14.40 3.71 23.92
CA HIS A 111 13.90 4.03 25.25
C HIS A 111 13.24 2.81 25.89
N LYS A 112 13.63 2.49 27.13
CA LYS A 112 13.17 1.30 27.87
C LYS A 112 11.64 1.16 27.96
N ASP A 113 10.93 2.29 27.98
CA ASP A 113 9.47 2.34 28.12
C ASP A 113 8.74 2.42 26.77
N LYS A 114 9.47 2.44 25.65
CA LYS A 114 8.87 2.44 24.31
C LYS A 114 8.11 1.13 24.11
N LYS A 115 6.81 1.25 23.86
CA LYS A 115 5.97 0.12 23.47
C LYS A 115 5.92 0.01 21.96
N GLN A 116 5.57 -1.17 21.47
CA GLN A 116 5.38 -1.44 20.05
C GLN A 116 4.08 -2.22 19.85
N SER A 117 3.32 -1.84 18.84
CA SER A 117 2.16 -2.62 18.39
C SER A 117 2.58 -3.97 17.83
N ASP A 118 1.74 -4.99 18.03
CA ASP A 118 1.98 -6.31 17.45
C ASP A 118 1.74 -6.28 15.93
N TYR A 119 2.76 -6.62 15.15
CA TYR A 119 2.66 -6.70 13.68
C TYR A 119 1.66 -7.75 13.19
N ARG A 120 1.26 -8.72 14.03
CA ARG A 120 0.20 -9.68 13.69
C ARG A 120 -1.16 -8.99 13.61
N HIS A 121 -1.39 -7.96 14.44
CA HIS A 121 -2.61 -7.16 14.42
C HIS A 121 -2.75 -6.45 13.06
N VAL A 122 -1.64 -5.94 12.51
CA VAL A 122 -1.61 -5.29 11.19
C VAL A 122 -2.17 -6.19 10.09
N GLY A 123 -1.85 -7.49 10.12
CA GLY A 123 -2.39 -8.44 9.13
C GLY A 123 -3.90 -8.63 9.22
N LEU A 124 -4.50 -8.53 10.41
CA LEU A 124 -5.95 -8.64 10.61
C LEU A 124 -6.67 -7.37 10.13
N MET A 125 -6.12 -6.20 10.46
CA MET A 125 -6.66 -4.92 10.01
C MET A 125 -6.57 -4.75 8.49
N LEU A 126 -5.46 -5.16 7.87
CA LEU A 126 -5.35 -5.16 6.40
C LEU A 126 -6.40 -6.06 5.75
N LYS A 127 -6.63 -7.28 6.28
CA LYS A 127 -7.71 -8.16 5.79
C LYS A 127 -9.10 -7.58 5.97
N GLN A 128 -9.30 -6.77 7.01
CA GLN A 128 -10.56 -6.06 7.19
C GLN A 128 -10.69 -4.94 6.15
N ALA A 129 -9.66 -4.12 5.99
CA ALA A 129 -9.63 -3.04 5.00
C ALA A 129 -9.83 -3.56 3.57
N GLU A 130 -9.14 -4.63 3.19
CA GLU A 130 -9.27 -5.33 1.90
C GLU A 130 -10.74 -5.71 1.63
N ARG A 131 -11.41 -6.36 2.59
CA ARG A 131 -12.83 -6.75 2.45
C ARG A 131 -13.77 -5.56 2.33
N MET A 132 -13.47 -4.46 3.01
CA MET A 132 -14.30 -3.25 2.93
C MET A 132 -14.13 -2.56 1.59
N ILE A 133 -12.89 -2.47 1.07
CA ILE A 133 -12.64 -1.93 -0.27
C ILE A 133 -13.33 -2.78 -1.33
N GLU A 134 -13.30 -4.11 -1.19
CA GLU A 134 -14.03 -5.01 -2.09
C GLU A 134 -15.54 -4.71 -2.10
N GLN A 135 -16.14 -4.38 -0.95
CA GLN A 135 -17.55 -3.98 -0.87
C GLN A 135 -17.84 -2.63 -1.54
N TYR A 136 -16.91 -1.66 -1.46
CA TYR A 136 -17.06 -0.38 -2.15
C TYR A 136 -16.91 -0.49 -3.68
N LEU A 137 -16.31 -1.58 -4.17
CA LEU A 137 -16.12 -1.85 -5.60
C LEU A 137 -17.25 -2.69 -6.22
N ALA A 138 -18.15 -3.25 -5.41
CA ALA A 138 -19.29 -4.08 -5.82
C ALA A 138 -20.52 -3.23 -6.14
#